data_AF-A0A3R5Z3P6-F1
#
_entry.id   AF-A0A3R5Z3P6-F1
#
_cell.length_a   1.000
_cell.length_b   1.000
_cell.length_c   1.000
_cell.angle_alpha   90.00
_cell.angle_beta   90.00
_cell.angle_gamma   90.00
#
_symmetry.space_group_name_H-M   'P 1'
#
loop_
_entity.id
_entity.type
_entity.pdbx_description
1 polymer ?
#
loop_
_entity_poly.entity_id
_entity_poly.type
_entity_poly.pdbx_seq_one_letter_code
_entity_poly.pdbx_strand_id
1 'polypeptide(L)'
;MGGDDMDLTTGIVFGENYYGDEVNELAVASFNYVKQDIADVKKRYISLGFHLHEMELCGYHEELGYDNFYECIEKNFHMDKSAVSRVIAVWREFCSKGDSNSGKVWIDDRYEKYSYSQLVEMLPLKEKERFKVNADMTVSQIRNYKRSLKEKAKEQKSLTDALNTLDTLVQTSKKKKSVATSQSVPEKKVLPYERGCITGKSPSGTCVCCGCGETVECCADCEIDCNGRCGWIEDKEPVITQPELPVMKNMTQREEFINSYKSWNIWCRNECTEETFYRYDLPDGYAIVVKNYPYYIEWTKEESETEEYYLLDSGYRHFADCKTNMTVLKEHLKNMNKK
;
A
#
# COMPACT_ATOMS: atom_id res chain seq x y z
N MET A 1 -15.27 -40.47 -8.61
CA MET A 1 -15.65 -39.13 -9.11
C MET A 1 -14.55 -38.72 -10.05
N GLY A 2 -14.90 -38.42 -11.31
CA GLY A 2 -13.94 -38.27 -12.40
C GLY A 2 -12.97 -37.14 -12.13
N GLY A 3 -11.67 -37.43 -12.23
CA GLY A 3 -10.71 -36.38 -12.49
C GLY A 3 -10.98 -35.90 -13.90
N ASP A 4 -11.40 -34.65 -14.04
CA ASP A 4 -11.33 -34.00 -15.34
C ASP A 4 -9.85 -34.07 -15.77
N ASP A 5 -9.55 -34.87 -16.79
CA ASP A 5 -8.27 -34.85 -17.50
C ASP A 5 -8.14 -33.44 -18.09
N MET A 6 -7.62 -32.52 -17.27
CA MET A 6 -7.38 -31.14 -17.66
C MET A 6 -6.28 -31.19 -18.70
N ASP A 7 -6.64 -31.01 -19.98
CA ASP A 7 -5.72 -31.00 -21.10
C ASP A 7 -4.56 -30.03 -20.82
N LEU A 8 -3.42 -30.58 -20.41
CA LEU A 8 -2.23 -29.83 -20.00
C LEU A 8 -1.60 -29.06 -21.17
N THR A 9 -2.04 -29.33 -22.40
CA THR A 9 -1.63 -28.61 -23.61
C THR A 9 -2.49 -27.38 -23.91
N THR A 10 -3.54 -27.13 -23.12
CA THR A 10 -4.44 -25.99 -23.30
C THR A 10 -3.68 -24.65 -23.29
N GLY A 11 -3.73 -23.95 -24.42
CA GLY A 11 -3.10 -22.63 -24.60
C GLY A 11 -1.64 -22.68 -25.03
N ILE A 12 -1.08 -23.86 -25.33
CA ILE A 12 0.19 -23.98 -26.04
C ILE A 12 -0.04 -23.65 -27.52
N VAL A 13 0.72 -22.67 -28.03
CA VAL A 13 0.77 -22.38 -29.47
C VAL A 13 1.94 -23.18 -30.04
N PHE A 14 1.63 -24.25 -30.77
CA PHE A 14 2.65 -25.07 -31.42
C PHE A 14 3.26 -24.33 -32.62
N GLY A 15 4.56 -24.54 -32.84
CA GLY A 15 5.26 -23.98 -33.99
C GLY A 15 4.76 -24.59 -35.31
N GLU A 16 4.93 -23.84 -36.41
CA GLU A 16 4.44 -24.22 -37.75
C GLU A 16 4.94 -25.59 -38.25
N ASN A 17 6.08 -26.07 -37.74
CA ASN A 17 6.69 -27.35 -38.09
C ASN A 17 6.36 -28.50 -37.12
N TYR A 18 5.40 -28.30 -36.21
CA TYR A 18 4.96 -29.37 -35.31
C TYR A 18 3.98 -30.30 -36.04
N TYR A 19 4.36 -31.57 -36.18
CA TYR A 19 3.56 -32.61 -36.85
C TYR A 19 3.35 -33.86 -35.97
N GLY A 20 3.55 -33.74 -34.66
CA GLY A 20 3.48 -34.87 -33.73
C GLY A 20 2.05 -35.14 -33.22
N ASP A 21 1.68 -36.42 -33.13
CA ASP A 21 0.40 -36.85 -32.55
C ASP A 21 0.40 -36.79 -31.01
N GLU A 22 1.59 -36.84 -30.37
CA GLU A 22 1.77 -36.76 -28.91
C GLU A 22 2.84 -35.73 -28.54
N VAL A 23 2.53 -34.88 -27.56
CA VAL A 23 3.46 -33.87 -27.02
C VAL A 23 4.24 -34.49 -25.87
N ASN A 24 5.56 -34.28 -25.85
CA ASN A 24 6.39 -34.71 -24.73
C ASN A 24 5.90 -34.07 -23.40
N GLU A 25 5.50 -34.90 -22.43
CA GLU A 25 4.97 -34.45 -21.14
C GLU A 25 5.93 -33.53 -20.36
N LEU A 26 7.26 -33.76 -20.45
CA LEU A 26 8.26 -32.89 -19.82
C LEU A 26 8.31 -31.51 -20.50
N ALA A 27 8.08 -31.44 -21.80
CA ALA A 27 7.99 -30.18 -22.52
C ALA A 27 6.73 -29.40 -22.10
N VAL A 28 5.59 -30.09 -21.95
CA VAL A 28 4.34 -29.51 -21.43
C VAL A 28 4.51 -29.02 -20.01
N ALA A 29 5.11 -29.82 -19.12
CA ALA A 29 5.40 -29.41 -17.74
C ALA A 29 6.32 -28.18 -17.69
N SER A 30 7.41 -28.18 -18.47
CA SER A 30 8.32 -27.04 -18.57
C SER A 30 7.61 -25.77 -19.04
N PHE A 31 6.75 -25.87 -20.05
CA PHE A 31 5.96 -24.73 -20.52
C PHE A 31 5.03 -24.20 -19.42
N ASN A 32 4.37 -25.09 -18.68
CA ASN A 32 3.47 -24.71 -17.61
C ASN A 32 4.20 -24.07 -16.41
N TYR A 33 5.43 -24.49 -16.10
CA TYR A 33 6.26 -23.78 -15.11
C TYR A 33 6.57 -22.35 -15.56
N VAL A 34 6.96 -22.14 -16.82
CA VAL A 34 7.19 -20.79 -17.35
C VAL A 34 5.93 -19.92 -17.28
N LYS A 35 4.77 -20.50 -17.61
CA LYS A 35 3.47 -19.81 -17.50
C LYS A 35 3.16 -19.40 -16.06
N GLN A 36 3.44 -20.27 -15.09
CA GLN A 36 3.27 -19.98 -13.67
C GLN A 36 4.23 -18.88 -13.20
N ASP A 37 5.51 -18.97 -13.55
CA ASP A 37 6.52 -17.97 -13.19
C ASP A 37 6.13 -16.57 -13.70
N ILE A 38 5.63 -16.48 -14.94
CA ILE A 38 5.12 -15.22 -15.50
C ILE A 38 3.91 -14.68 -14.72
N ALA A 39 3.01 -15.57 -14.28
CA ALA A 39 1.87 -15.17 -13.44
C ALA A 39 2.33 -14.67 -12.06
N ASP A 40 3.36 -15.31 -11.49
CA ASP A 40 3.93 -14.92 -10.20
C ASP A 40 4.69 -13.59 -10.30
N VAL A 41 5.31 -13.25 -11.43
CA VAL A 41 5.88 -11.92 -11.67
C VAL A 41 4.85 -10.82 -11.45
N LYS A 42 3.61 -11.00 -11.94
CA LYS A 42 2.52 -10.04 -11.69
C LYS A 42 2.20 -9.91 -10.22
N LYS A 43 2.05 -11.05 -9.51
CA LYS A 43 1.76 -11.04 -8.07
C LYS A 43 2.84 -10.29 -7.30
N ARG A 44 4.11 -10.59 -7.57
CA ARG A 44 5.26 -9.94 -6.95
C ARG A 44 5.34 -8.45 -7.29
N TYR A 45 4.96 -8.06 -8.51
CA TYR A 45 4.92 -6.65 -8.91
C TYR A 45 3.85 -5.85 -8.14
N ILE A 46 2.66 -6.43 -7.92
CA ILE A 46 1.60 -5.80 -7.12
C ILE A 46 2.02 -5.70 -5.65
N SER A 47 2.57 -6.78 -5.09
CA SER A 47 3.09 -6.79 -3.71
C SER A 47 4.23 -5.79 -3.51
N LEU A 48 5.14 -5.66 -4.47
CA LEU A 48 6.20 -4.64 -4.43
C LEU A 48 5.61 -3.22 -4.39
N GLY A 49 4.56 -2.95 -5.16
CA GLY A 49 3.90 -1.63 -5.14
C GLY A 49 3.22 -1.31 -3.82
N PHE A 50 2.64 -2.32 -3.16
CA PHE A 50 2.12 -2.19 -1.80
C PHE A 50 3.22 -1.84 -0.81
N HIS A 51 4.32 -2.61 -0.76
CA HIS A 51 5.39 -2.38 0.22
C HIS A 51 6.13 -1.06 -0.02
N LEU A 52 6.34 -0.68 -1.27
CA LEU A 52 6.91 0.64 -1.60
C LEU A 52 5.99 1.76 -1.12
N HIS A 53 4.67 1.62 -1.26
CA HIS A 53 3.74 2.61 -0.76
C HIS A 53 3.71 2.67 0.76
N GLU A 54 3.70 1.52 1.43
CA GLU A 54 3.76 1.41 2.89
C GLU A 54 5.02 2.09 3.44
N MET A 55 6.20 1.79 2.88
CA MET A 55 7.44 2.44 3.27
C MET A 55 7.42 3.96 3.10
N GLU A 56 6.79 4.46 2.02
CA GLU A 56 6.60 5.89 1.78
C GLU A 56 5.63 6.50 2.80
N LEU A 57 4.50 5.86 3.05
CA LEU A 57 3.42 6.35 3.91
C LEU A 57 3.81 6.36 5.40
N CYS A 58 4.49 5.31 5.86
CA CYS A 58 4.91 5.16 7.25
C CYS A 58 6.22 5.91 7.56
N GLY A 59 6.84 6.57 6.58
CA GLY A 59 8.07 7.31 6.82
C GLY A 59 9.29 6.44 7.16
N TYR A 60 9.27 5.13 6.89
CA TYR A 60 10.37 4.21 7.28
C TYR A 60 11.73 4.59 6.70
N HIS A 61 11.77 5.34 5.60
CA HIS A 61 13.01 5.89 5.07
C HIS A 61 13.69 6.87 6.05
N GLU A 62 12.93 7.61 6.86
CA GLU A 62 13.44 8.53 7.88
C GLU A 62 14.09 7.77 9.04
N GLU A 63 13.48 6.66 9.48
CA GLU A 63 14.06 5.77 10.50
C GLU A 63 15.36 5.11 10.02
N LEU A 64 15.47 4.90 8.70
CA LEU A 64 16.70 4.41 8.06
C LEU A 64 17.72 5.53 7.80
N GLY A 65 17.43 6.78 8.19
CA GLY A 65 18.35 7.92 8.09
C GLY A 65 18.36 8.61 6.72
N TYR A 66 17.31 8.46 5.92
CA TYR A 66 17.17 9.14 4.63
C TYR A 66 16.10 10.23 4.71
N ASP A 67 16.41 11.42 4.19
CA ASP A 67 15.46 12.54 4.10
C ASP A 67 14.46 12.36 2.92
N ASN A 68 14.73 11.43 2.02
CA ASN A 68 13.92 11.23 0.82
C ASN A 68 13.70 9.74 0.53
N PHE A 69 12.43 9.35 0.45
CA PHE A 69 12.02 7.99 0.09
C PHE A 69 12.66 7.48 -1.20
N TYR A 70 12.71 8.28 -2.27
CA TYR A 70 13.26 7.83 -3.55
C TYR A 70 14.78 7.66 -3.50
N GLU A 71 15.49 8.48 -2.73
CA GLU A 71 16.92 8.30 -2.50
C GLU A 71 17.20 6.99 -1.74
N CYS A 72 16.43 6.72 -0.67
CA CYS A 72 16.51 5.46 0.07
C CYS A 72 16.36 4.25 -0.87
N ILE A 73 15.33 4.27 -1.72
CA ILE A 73 15.06 3.16 -2.64
C ILE A 73 16.14 3.04 -3.73
N GLU A 74 16.62 4.15 -4.29
CA GLU A 74 17.67 4.13 -5.30
C GLU A 74 19.00 3.58 -4.74
N LYS A 75 19.38 3.98 -3.53
CA LYS A 75 20.64 3.55 -2.90
C LYS A 75 20.64 2.08 -2.51
N ASN A 76 19.51 1.55 -2.02
CA ASN A 76 19.42 0.19 -1.49
C ASN A 76 18.94 -0.84 -2.52
N PHE A 77 18.06 -0.45 -3.45
CA PHE A 77 17.45 -1.37 -4.41
C PHE A 77 17.73 -1.03 -5.88
N HIS A 78 18.47 0.05 -6.13
CA HIS A 78 18.85 0.49 -7.49
C HIS A 78 17.65 0.71 -8.43
N MET A 79 16.54 1.16 -7.85
CA MET A 79 15.34 1.53 -8.61
C MET A 79 15.23 3.04 -8.69
N ASP A 80 15.16 3.56 -9.92
CA ASP A 80 14.95 5.00 -10.14
C ASP A 80 13.53 5.45 -9.74
N LYS A 81 13.39 6.75 -9.48
CA LYS A 81 12.10 7.38 -9.11
C LYS A 81 10.97 7.04 -10.08
N SER A 82 11.23 6.99 -11.38
CA SER A 82 10.19 6.73 -12.38
C SER A 82 9.69 5.28 -12.32
N ALA A 83 10.58 4.33 -12.04
CA ALA A 83 10.25 2.93 -11.83
C ALA A 83 9.42 2.77 -10.55
N VAL A 84 9.89 3.34 -9.43
CA VAL A 84 9.19 3.29 -8.14
C VAL A 84 7.78 3.86 -8.24
N SER A 85 7.63 5.09 -8.75
CA SER A 85 6.32 5.73 -8.90
C SER A 85 5.38 4.93 -9.82
N ARG A 86 5.91 4.28 -10.86
CA ARG A 86 5.11 3.43 -11.75
C ARG A 86 4.61 2.18 -11.04
N VAL A 87 5.47 1.50 -10.27
CA VAL A 87 5.11 0.29 -9.51
C VAL A 87 4.01 0.62 -8.49
N ILE A 88 4.19 1.69 -7.70
CA ILE A 88 3.18 2.17 -6.74
C ILE A 88 1.87 2.51 -7.46
N ALA A 89 1.92 3.19 -8.61
CA ALA A 89 0.72 3.55 -9.37
C ALA A 89 -0.03 2.32 -9.89
N VAL A 90 0.66 1.28 -10.37
CA VAL A 90 0.03 0.01 -10.77
C VAL A 90 -0.69 -0.60 -9.58
N TRP A 91 -0.03 -0.70 -8.43
CA TRP A 91 -0.68 -1.23 -7.23
C TRP A 91 -1.92 -0.41 -6.83
N ARG A 92 -1.79 0.92 -6.66
CA ARG A 92 -2.90 1.80 -6.26
C ARG A 92 -4.15 1.66 -7.13
N GLU A 93 -3.95 1.42 -8.43
CA GLU A 93 -5.03 1.36 -9.40
C GLU A 93 -5.67 -0.03 -9.53
N PHE A 94 -4.86 -1.09 -9.46
CA PHE A 94 -5.29 -2.44 -9.85
C PHE A 94 -5.30 -3.45 -8.69
N CYS A 95 -4.88 -3.06 -7.49
CA CYS A 95 -5.02 -3.91 -6.31
C CYS A 95 -6.50 -4.11 -5.93
N SER A 96 -6.77 -5.22 -5.23
CA SER A 96 -8.06 -5.41 -4.58
C SER A 96 -8.23 -4.38 -3.47
N LYS A 97 -9.47 -3.96 -3.23
CA LYS A 97 -9.79 -3.00 -2.17
C LYS A 97 -10.69 -3.67 -1.15
N GLY A 98 -10.29 -3.61 0.12
CA GLY A 98 -11.12 -4.09 1.22
C GLY A 98 -12.28 -3.14 1.54
N ASP A 99 -13.07 -3.49 2.55
CA ASP A 99 -14.24 -2.71 3.01
C ASP A 99 -13.87 -1.29 3.47
N SER A 100 -12.66 -1.10 3.99
CA SER A 100 -12.09 0.19 4.38
C SER A 100 -11.56 1.01 3.20
N ASN A 101 -11.68 0.51 1.96
CA ASN A 101 -11.07 1.06 0.76
C ASN A 101 -9.52 1.16 0.83
N SER A 102 -8.89 0.47 1.80
CA SER A 102 -7.45 0.25 1.82
C SER A 102 -7.07 -0.74 0.71
N GLY A 103 -5.99 -0.41 -0.02
CA GLY A 103 -5.47 -1.28 -1.07
C GLY A 103 -4.81 -2.50 -0.47
N LYS A 104 -5.18 -3.70 -0.95
CA LYS A 104 -4.61 -4.98 -0.50
C LYS A 104 -3.32 -5.30 -1.27
N VAL A 105 -2.55 -6.26 -0.76
CA VAL A 105 -1.27 -6.68 -1.38
C VAL A 105 -1.46 -7.54 -2.64
N TRP A 106 -2.68 -8.00 -2.91
CA TRP A 106 -3.05 -8.78 -4.10
C TRP A 106 -3.86 -7.97 -5.12
N ILE A 107 -3.92 -8.51 -6.33
CA ILE A 107 -4.63 -7.91 -7.46
C ILE A 107 -6.16 -8.06 -7.29
N ASP A 108 -6.91 -7.10 -7.84
CA ASP A 108 -8.36 -7.23 -7.97
C ASP A 108 -8.72 -8.32 -8.99
N ASP A 109 -9.72 -9.15 -8.68
CA ASP A 109 -10.16 -10.27 -9.53
C ASP A 109 -10.48 -9.85 -10.97
N ARG A 110 -10.95 -8.60 -11.17
CA ARG A 110 -11.21 -8.03 -12.51
C ARG A 110 -9.98 -8.00 -13.40
N TYR A 111 -8.79 -7.95 -12.80
CA TYR A 111 -7.52 -7.87 -13.50
C TYR A 111 -6.69 -9.16 -13.39
N GLU A 112 -7.25 -10.24 -12.82
CA GLU A 112 -6.53 -11.51 -12.57
C GLU A 112 -5.91 -12.10 -13.85
N LYS A 113 -6.59 -11.99 -15.00
CA LYS A 113 -6.12 -12.55 -16.27
C LYS A 113 -5.10 -11.68 -17.01
N TYR A 114 -4.84 -10.45 -16.55
CA TYR A 114 -3.91 -9.54 -17.21
C TYR A 114 -2.48 -9.81 -16.72
N SER A 115 -1.49 -9.62 -17.58
CA SER A 115 -0.07 -9.57 -17.23
C SER A 115 0.31 -8.21 -16.62
N TYR A 116 1.37 -8.17 -15.81
CA TYR A 116 1.85 -6.92 -15.21
C TYR A 116 2.17 -5.84 -16.27
N SER A 117 2.71 -6.24 -17.42
CA SER A 117 3.04 -5.33 -18.51
C SER A 117 1.80 -4.69 -19.14
N GLN A 118 0.70 -5.45 -19.27
CA GLN A 118 -0.58 -4.89 -19.72
C GLN A 118 -1.10 -3.86 -18.71
N LEU A 119 -1.04 -4.15 -17.40
CA LEU A 119 -1.45 -3.21 -16.35
C LEU A 119 -0.68 -1.90 -16.41
N VAL A 120 0.64 -1.97 -16.58
CA VAL A 120 1.50 -0.80 -16.78
C VAL A 120 1.04 0.02 -17.99
N GLU A 121 0.73 -0.64 -19.12
CA GLU A 121 0.22 0.06 -20.30
C GLU A 121 -1.16 0.67 -20.07
N MET A 122 -1.99 0.09 -19.20
CA MET A 122 -3.33 0.57 -18.89
C MET A 122 -3.35 1.76 -17.92
N LEU A 123 -2.27 2.03 -17.18
CA LEU A 123 -2.19 3.15 -16.23
C LEU A 123 -2.66 4.50 -16.80
N PRO A 124 -2.23 4.94 -18.00
CA PRO A 124 -2.60 6.25 -18.53
C PRO A 124 -4.04 6.31 -19.07
N LEU A 125 -4.73 5.16 -19.17
CA LEU A 125 -6.10 5.09 -19.66
C LEU A 125 -7.07 5.48 -18.55
N LYS A 126 -8.10 6.23 -18.91
CA LYS A 126 -9.26 6.48 -18.05
C LYS A 126 -10.09 5.21 -17.90
N GLU A 127 -10.85 5.13 -16.82
CA GLU A 127 -11.72 3.97 -16.53
C GLU A 127 -12.59 3.55 -17.74
N LYS A 128 -13.25 4.52 -18.40
CA LYS A 128 -14.05 4.28 -19.61
C LYS A 128 -13.27 3.65 -20.78
N GLU A 129 -12.00 4.02 -20.92
CA GLU A 129 -11.11 3.54 -21.98
C GLU A 129 -10.57 2.15 -21.64
N ARG A 130 -10.37 1.86 -20.34
CA ARG A 130 -9.92 0.54 -19.88
C ARG A 130 -10.91 -0.58 -20.18
N PHE A 131 -12.23 -0.30 -20.21
CA PHE A 131 -13.24 -1.29 -20.64
C PHE A 131 -13.06 -1.77 -22.09
N LYS A 132 -12.26 -1.07 -22.91
CA LYS A 132 -11.92 -1.50 -24.28
C LYS A 132 -10.66 -2.36 -24.34
N VAL A 133 -9.97 -2.53 -23.21
CA VAL A 133 -8.83 -3.43 -23.08
C VAL A 133 -9.31 -4.73 -22.45
N ASN A 134 -8.90 -5.87 -23.00
CA ASN A 134 -9.15 -7.18 -22.44
C ASN A 134 -7.83 -7.95 -22.25
N ALA A 135 -7.86 -9.05 -21.49
CA ALA A 135 -6.68 -9.83 -21.13
C ALA A 135 -5.99 -10.50 -22.34
N ASP A 136 -6.72 -10.75 -23.43
CA ASP A 136 -6.17 -11.38 -24.65
C ASP A 136 -5.39 -10.40 -25.53
N MET A 137 -5.53 -9.08 -25.30
CA MET A 137 -4.81 -8.07 -26.06
C MET A 137 -3.32 -8.06 -25.70
N THR A 138 -2.46 -8.21 -26.70
CA THR A 138 -1.02 -7.99 -26.55
C THR A 138 -0.69 -6.56 -26.10
N VAL A 139 0.44 -6.39 -25.41
CA VAL A 139 1.01 -5.07 -25.04
C VAL A 139 1.08 -4.12 -26.24
N SER A 140 1.42 -4.64 -27.43
CA SER A 140 1.47 -3.87 -28.68
C SER A 140 0.09 -3.35 -29.09
N GLN A 141 -0.95 -4.20 -29.02
CA GLN A 141 -2.32 -3.80 -29.31
C GLN A 141 -2.81 -2.72 -28.33
N ILE A 142 -2.49 -2.82 -27.03
CA ILE A 142 -2.84 -1.79 -26.04
C ILE A 142 -2.13 -0.46 -26.36
N ARG A 143 -0.85 -0.49 -26.73
CA ARG A 143 -0.09 0.70 -27.15
C ARG A 143 -0.69 1.36 -28.39
N ASN A 144 -1.09 0.57 -29.39
CA ASN A 144 -1.74 1.06 -30.60
C ASN A 144 -3.10 1.70 -30.28
N TYR A 145 -3.89 1.05 -29.42
CA TYR A 145 -5.14 1.63 -28.94
C TYR A 145 -4.93 3.00 -28.27
N LYS A 146 -3.98 3.10 -27.34
CA LYS A 146 -3.60 4.38 -26.71
C LYS A 146 -3.19 5.45 -27.71
N ARG A 147 -2.45 5.09 -28.75
CA ARG A 147 -2.05 6.02 -29.81
C ARG A 147 -3.26 6.55 -30.57
N SER A 148 -4.19 5.66 -30.93
CA SER A 148 -5.43 6.04 -31.62
C SER A 148 -6.30 7.01 -30.79
N LEU A 149 -6.32 6.87 -29.45
CA LEU A 149 -7.02 7.81 -28.57
C LEU A 149 -6.36 9.20 -28.58
N LYS A 150 -5.03 9.24 -28.56
CA LYS A 150 -4.27 10.50 -28.63
C LYS A 150 -4.45 11.21 -29.97
N GLU A 151 -4.53 10.48 -31.06
CA GLU A 151 -4.79 11.02 -32.40
C GLU A 151 -6.19 11.62 -32.48
N LYS A 152 -7.22 10.88 -32.04
CA LYS A 152 -8.60 11.39 -31.95
C LYS A 152 -8.72 12.64 -31.09
N ALA A 153 -8.00 12.69 -29.96
CA ALA A 153 -7.99 13.86 -29.09
C ALA A 153 -7.32 15.08 -29.76
N LYS A 154 -6.25 14.87 -30.54
CA LYS A 154 -5.60 15.94 -31.31
C LYS A 154 -6.50 16.47 -32.42
N GLU A 155 -7.17 15.58 -33.16
CA GLU A 155 -8.12 15.95 -34.21
C GLU A 155 -9.28 16.77 -33.63
N GLN A 156 -9.90 16.30 -32.54
CA GLN A 156 -10.96 17.03 -31.86
C GLN A 156 -10.50 18.41 -31.39
N LYS A 157 -9.30 18.51 -30.81
CA LYS A 157 -8.72 19.79 -30.39
C LYS A 157 -8.51 20.74 -31.57
N SER A 158 -8.00 20.24 -32.70
CA SER A 158 -7.80 21.05 -33.90
C SER A 158 -9.11 21.56 -34.50
N LEU A 159 -10.17 20.74 -34.47
CA LEU A 159 -11.51 21.12 -34.91
C LEU A 159 -12.13 22.19 -34.00
N THR A 160 -11.97 22.06 -32.67
CA THR A 160 -12.46 23.07 -31.72
C THR A 160 -11.69 24.39 -31.85
N ASP A 161 -10.37 24.33 -32.04
CA ASP A 161 -9.55 25.53 -32.24
C ASP A 161 -9.92 26.24 -33.56
N ALA A 162 -10.21 25.49 -34.63
CA ALA A 162 -10.69 26.03 -35.89
C ALA A 162 -12.08 26.69 -35.78
N LEU A 163 -13.03 26.07 -35.07
CA LEU A 163 -14.35 26.68 -34.81
C LEU A 163 -14.24 27.96 -34.00
N ASN A 164 -13.44 27.97 -32.93
CA ASN A 164 -13.22 29.15 -32.10
C ASN A 164 -12.57 30.30 -32.88
N THR A 165 -11.70 29.99 -33.84
CA THR A 165 -11.08 30.98 -34.74
C THR A 165 -12.11 31.58 -35.70
N LEU A 166 -13.07 30.78 -36.19
CA LEU A 166 -14.17 31.25 -37.04
C LEU A 166 -15.16 32.13 -36.27
N ASP A 167 -15.53 31.76 -35.04
CA ASP A 167 -16.42 32.57 -34.19
C ASP A 167 -15.78 33.92 -33.83
N THR A 168 -14.46 33.96 -33.65
CA THR A 168 -13.71 35.21 -33.42
C THR A 168 -13.75 36.13 -34.66
N LEU A 169 -13.74 35.57 -35.88
CA LEU A 169 -13.88 36.34 -37.13
C LEU A 169 -15.32 36.83 -37.37
N VAL A 170 -16.34 36.01 -37.05
CA VAL A 170 -17.76 36.40 -37.16
C VAL A 170 -18.11 37.53 -36.18
N GLN A 171 -17.47 37.60 -35.02
CA GLN A 171 -17.67 38.67 -34.04
C GLN A 171 -16.98 40.02 -34.38
N THR A 172 -16.15 40.09 -35.43
CA THR A 172 -15.53 41.38 -35.86
C THR A 172 -16.45 42.31 -36.66
N SER A 173 -17.72 41.93 -36.90
CA SER A 173 -18.68 42.75 -37.67
C SER A 173 -19.67 43.59 -36.83
N LYS A 174 -19.53 43.67 -35.50
CA LYS A 174 -20.32 44.59 -34.66
C LYS A 174 -19.47 45.22 -33.57
N LYS A 175 -18.96 46.43 -33.82
CA LYS A 175 -18.25 47.25 -32.82
C LYS A 175 -19.08 48.46 -32.39
N LYS A 176 -19.27 48.60 -31.07
CA LYS A 176 -19.37 49.83 -30.23
C LYS A 176 -19.93 49.36 -28.87
N LYS A 177 -19.46 49.68 -27.68
CA LYS A 177 -18.37 50.40 -26.97
C LYS A 177 -18.19 49.54 -25.67
N SER A 178 -17.17 49.56 -24.82
CA SER A 178 -16.33 50.60 -24.25
C SER A 178 -15.24 49.90 -23.41
N VAL A 179 -14.22 50.66 -23.05
CA VAL A 179 -12.95 50.27 -22.40
C VAL A 179 -13.05 50.19 -20.87
N ALA A 180 -12.35 49.23 -20.25
CA ALA A 180 -11.50 49.36 -19.05
C ALA A 180 -10.86 47.99 -18.75
N THR A 181 -9.63 47.73 -19.20
CA THR A 181 -8.40 47.67 -18.39
C THR A 181 -8.54 47.04 -17.00
N SER A 182 -8.10 45.79 -16.87
CA SER A 182 -7.23 45.35 -15.78
C SER A 182 -6.47 44.09 -16.20
N GLN A 183 -5.15 44.16 -16.12
CA GLN A 183 -4.23 43.04 -16.30
C GLN A 183 -4.29 42.18 -15.03
N SER A 184 -4.59 40.89 -15.16
CA SER A 184 -4.26 39.89 -14.14
C SER A 184 -3.11 39.02 -14.65
N VAL A 185 -1.97 39.18 -13.99
CA VAL A 185 -0.79 38.31 -14.10
C VAL A 185 -1.15 36.95 -13.49
N PRO A 186 -0.62 35.82 -13.98
CA PRO A 186 -0.94 34.51 -13.41
C PRO A 186 -0.32 34.41 -12.02
N GLU A 187 -1.15 34.25 -10.99
CA GLU A 187 -0.69 33.81 -9.67
C GLU A 187 -0.03 32.43 -9.82
N LYS A 188 1.26 32.35 -9.48
CA LYS A 188 1.92 31.09 -9.16
C LYS A 188 1.17 30.47 -7.99
N LYS A 189 0.54 29.32 -8.19
CA LYS A 189 0.10 28.46 -7.08
C LYS A 189 1.35 27.93 -6.37
N VAL A 190 1.73 28.61 -5.29
CA VAL A 190 2.69 28.08 -4.32
C VAL A 190 2.00 26.98 -3.52
N LEU A 191 2.67 25.85 -3.35
CA LEU A 191 2.11 24.66 -2.71
C LEU A 191 2.04 24.86 -1.18
N PRO A 192 1.09 24.20 -0.48
CA PRO A 192 0.80 24.45 0.94
C PRO A 192 1.93 24.20 1.96
N TYR A 193 3.05 23.59 1.57
CA TYR A 193 4.14 23.24 2.50
C TYR A 193 5.15 24.37 2.75
N GLU A 194 5.03 25.52 2.07
CA GLU A 194 5.95 26.67 2.22
C GLU A 194 5.53 27.71 3.29
N ARG A 195 4.63 27.37 4.23
CA ARG A 195 4.17 28.28 5.31
C ARG A 195 4.32 27.69 6.71
N GLY A 196 5.56 27.57 7.18
CA GLY A 196 5.95 26.98 8.47
C GLY A 196 4.94 27.15 9.61
N CYS A 197 4.22 26.06 9.90
CA CYS A 197 3.44 25.83 11.11
C CYS A 197 3.84 24.46 11.64
N ILE A 198 4.47 24.41 12.82
CA ILE A 198 5.11 23.19 13.37
C ILE A 198 4.13 22.39 14.25
N THR A 199 2.98 22.96 14.60
CA THR A 199 1.98 22.30 15.46
C THR A 199 0.60 22.55 14.87
N GLY A 200 0.01 21.52 14.25
CA GLY A 200 -1.17 21.60 13.38
C GLY A 200 -2.41 22.30 13.96
N LYS A 201 -3.34 22.63 13.05
CA LYS A 201 -4.61 23.34 13.33
C LYS A 201 -5.49 22.60 14.34
N SER A 202 -6.24 23.34 15.18
CA SER A 202 -7.34 22.76 15.95
C SER A 202 -8.56 22.51 15.04
N PRO A 203 -9.33 21.43 15.26
CA PRO A 203 -10.57 21.16 14.50
C PRO A 203 -11.67 22.21 14.74
N SER A 204 -11.59 22.98 15.81
CA SER A 204 -12.63 23.93 16.25
C SER A 204 -12.30 25.41 16.02
N GLY A 205 -11.05 25.77 15.69
CA GLY A 205 -10.66 27.15 15.39
C GLY A 205 -10.60 28.12 16.59
N THR A 206 -10.60 27.62 17.83
CA THR A 206 -10.57 28.46 19.05
C THR A 206 -9.35 28.16 19.91
N CYS A 207 -8.58 29.20 20.27
CA CYS A 207 -7.46 29.11 21.21
C CYS A 207 -7.97 29.24 22.66
N VAL A 208 -7.56 28.36 23.57
CA VAL A 208 -8.06 28.33 24.96
C VAL A 208 -7.06 28.94 25.96
N CYS A 209 -5.91 29.45 25.50
CA CYS A 209 -4.81 29.85 26.39
C CYS A 209 -5.06 31.17 27.15
N CYS A 210 -5.92 32.06 26.62
CA CYS A 210 -6.09 33.41 27.14
C CYS A 210 -7.54 33.77 27.56
N GLY A 211 -8.51 32.87 27.38
CA GLY A 211 -9.91 33.12 27.73
C GLY A 211 -10.62 34.21 26.90
N CYS A 212 -9.97 34.76 25.86
CA CYS A 212 -10.63 35.58 24.86
C CYS A 212 -11.38 34.67 23.89
N GLY A 213 -12.71 34.75 23.88
CA GLY A 213 -13.59 33.97 23.01
C GLY A 213 -13.58 34.38 21.54
N GLU A 214 -12.43 34.74 20.97
CA GLU A 214 -12.28 35.06 19.55
C GLU A 214 -11.49 33.99 18.80
N THR A 215 -11.95 33.67 17.59
CA THR A 215 -11.40 32.64 16.71
C THR A 215 -10.08 33.11 16.09
N VAL A 216 -9.00 32.36 16.31
CA VAL A 216 -7.69 32.59 15.69
C VAL A 216 -7.26 31.33 14.94
N GLU A 217 -6.73 31.49 13.71
CA GLU A 217 -6.37 30.35 12.85
C GLU A 217 -4.99 29.75 13.16
N CYS A 218 -4.13 30.48 13.90
CA CYS A 218 -2.78 30.05 14.25
C CYS A 218 -2.38 30.57 15.64
N CYS A 219 -1.66 29.76 16.41
CA CYS A 219 -1.18 30.15 17.76
C CYS A 219 -0.15 31.29 17.71
N ALA A 220 0.54 31.48 16.56
CA ALA A 220 1.53 32.53 16.37
C ALA A 220 0.94 33.94 16.23
N ASP A 221 -0.37 34.05 15.98
CA ASP A 221 -1.06 35.33 15.78
C ASP A 221 -1.63 35.90 17.10
N CYS A 222 -1.28 35.32 18.26
CA CYS A 222 -1.75 35.79 19.56
C CYS A 222 -0.89 36.95 20.08
N GLU A 223 -1.53 38.01 20.61
CA GLU A 223 -0.84 39.21 21.11
C GLU A 223 -0.07 39.00 22.44
N ILE A 224 -0.29 37.87 23.14
CA ILE A 224 0.35 37.55 24.42
C ILE A 224 1.25 36.33 24.24
N ASP A 225 2.50 36.44 24.72
CA ASP A 225 3.48 35.36 24.70
C ASP A 225 3.00 34.18 25.57
N CYS A 226 2.75 33.03 24.93
CA CYS A 226 2.23 31.85 25.59
C CYS A 226 3.36 31.17 26.39
N ASN A 227 3.24 31.13 27.72
CA ASN A 227 4.15 30.39 28.59
C ASN A 227 3.93 28.86 28.49
N GLY A 228 4.28 28.30 27.33
CA GLY A 228 4.76 26.92 27.20
C GLY A 228 3.76 25.78 27.38
N ARG A 229 2.45 25.98 27.22
CA ARG A 229 1.48 24.86 27.20
C ARG A 229 0.33 25.09 26.22
N CYS A 230 0.57 24.86 24.92
CA CYS A 230 -0.48 24.48 23.97
C CYS A 230 -0.25 23.00 23.58
N GLY A 231 -1.30 22.16 23.68
CA GLY A 231 -1.30 20.70 23.90
C GLY A 231 -0.48 19.84 22.93
N TRP A 232 -0.05 18.63 23.30
CA TRP A 232 -0.89 17.53 23.81
C TRP A 232 -0.26 16.75 24.98
N ILE A 233 -1.04 16.43 26.01
CA ILE A 233 -0.90 15.15 26.71
C ILE A 233 -2.05 14.35 26.13
N GLU A 234 -1.75 13.37 25.28
CA GLU A 234 -2.72 12.31 25.01
C GLU A 234 -3.24 11.85 26.37
N ASP A 235 -4.57 11.78 26.52
CA ASP A 235 -5.13 10.97 27.61
C ASP A 235 -4.32 9.69 27.60
N LYS A 236 -3.59 9.42 28.69
CA LYS A 236 -2.79 8.21 28.83
C LYS A 236 -3.64 7.12 28.21
N GLU A 237 -3.18 6.51 27.12
CA GLU A 237 -3.78 5.27 26.65
C GLU A 237 -4.08 4.47 27.91
N PRO A 238 -5.32 3.96 28.07
CA PRO A 238 -5.67 3.24 29.29
C PRO A 238 -4.50 2.32 29.55
N VAL A 239 -3.82 2.49 30.70
CA VAL A 239 -2.69 1.63 31.04
C VAL A 239 -3.29 0.25 31.01
N ILE A 240 -3.11 -0.47 29.91
CA ILE A 240 -3.68 -1.79 29.75
C ILE A 240 -2.83 -2.59 30.71
N THR A 241 -3.36 -2.77 31.91
CA THR A 241 -2.71 -3.53 32.96
C THR A 241 -2.58 -4.93 32.40
N GLN A 242 -1.33 -5.32 32.12
CA GLN A 242 -1.03 -6.64 31.63
C GLN A 242 -1.77 -7.67 32.50
N PRO A 243 -2.51 -8.62 31.90
CA PRO A 243 -3.20 -9.65 32.66
C PRO A 243 -2.22 -10.39 33.59
N GLU A 244 -2.63 -10.74 34.82
CA GLU A 244 -1.77 -11.49 35.72
C GLU A 244 -1.33 -12.83 35.10
N LEU A 245 -0.07 -13.21 35.31
CA LEU A 245 0.48 -14.45 34.74
C LEU A 245 -0.21 -15.65 35.39
N PRO A 246 -0.97 -16.47 34.63
CA PRO A 246 -1.70 -17.58 35.21
C PRO A 246 -0.76 -18.70 35.69
N VAL A 247 -1.15 -19.41 36.74
CA VAL A 247 -0.41 -20.58 37.22
C VAL A 247 -0.61 -21.75 36.26
N MET A 248 0.42 -22.05 35.46
CA MET A 248 0.41 -23.12 34.46
C MET A 248 1.15 -24.38 34.96
N LYS A 249 0.44 -25.52 35.03
CA LYS A 249 0.97 -26.80 35.53
C LYS A 249 1.49 -27.70 34.41
N ASN A 250 0.79 -27.77 33.27
CA ASN A 250 1.11 -28.68 32.17
C ASN A 250 1.43 -27.95 30.85
N MET A 251 1.80 -28.68 29.80
CA MET A 251 2.15 -28.09 28.49
C MET A 251 0.94 -27.46 27.81
N THR A 252 -0.24 -28.07 27.93
CA THR A 252 -1.49 -27.57 27.34
C THR A 252 -1.86 -26.20 27.88
N GLN A 253 -1.80 -25.98 29.19
CA GLN A 253 -2.08 -24.69 29.81
C GLN A 253 -1.10 -23.58 29.37
N ARG A 254 0.15 -23.94 29.05
CA ARG A 254 1.13 -22.98 28.52
C ARG A 254 0.82 -22.60 27.09
N GLU A 255 0.35 -23.56 26.29
CA GLU A 255 -0.12 -23.32 24.94
C GLU A 255 -1.38 -22.46 24.91
N GLU A 256 -2.36 -22.77 25.75
CA GLU A 256 -3.59 -22.00 25.91
C GLU A 256 -3.30 -20.54 26.32
N PHE A 257 -2.34 -20.33 27.24
CA PHE A 257 -1.87 -19.00 27.60
C PHE A 257 -1.29 -18.25 26.38
N ILE A 258 -0.36 -18.86 25.64
CA ILE A 258 0.20 -18.22 24.45
C ILE A 258 -0.89 -17.93 23.41
N ASN A 259 -1.82 -18.87 23.17
CA ASN A 259 -2.91 -18.70 22.21
C ASN A 259 -3.95 -17.64 22.65
N SER A 260 -3.95 -17.25 23.93
CA SER A 260 -4.73 -16.12 24.42
C SER A 260 -4.12 -14.74 24.11
N TYR A 261 -3.08 -14.68 23.26
CA TYR A 261 -2.33 -13.47 22.95
C TYR A 261 -3.18 -12.26 22.55
N LYS A 262 -4.36 -12.48 21.94
CA LYS A 262 -5.28 -11.39 21.60
C LYS A 262 -5.85 -10.63 22.80
N SER A 263 -5.73 -11.19 24.01
CA SER A 263 -6.08 -10.53 25.27
C SER A 263 -4.91 -9.77 25.91
N TRP A 264 -3.70 -9.87 25.33
CA TRP A 264 -2.52 -9.17 25.81
C TRP A 264 -2.47 -7.74 25.28
N ASN A 265 -1.49 -6.98 25.76
CA ASN A 265 -1.27 -5.61 25.34
C ASN A 265 -0.81 -5.57 23.87
N ILE A 266 -1.42 -4.68 23.08
CA ILE A 266 -0.92 -4.37 21.74
C ILE A 266 0.33 -3.52 21.92
N TRP A 267 1.46 -4.01 21.40
CA TRP A 267 2.73 -3.28 21.43
C TRP A 267 2.84 -2.30 20.27
N CYS A 268 2.48 -2.74 19.07
CA CYS A 268 2.32 -1.89 17.90
C CYS A 268 1.39 -2.55 16.88
N ARG A 269 0.82 -1.73 16.00
CA ARG A 269 -0.02 -2.16 14.89
C ARG A 269 0.41 -1.43 13.63
N ASN A 270 0.56 -2.18 12.54
CA ASN A 270 0.76 -1.62 11.21
C ASN A 270 -0.59 -1.64 10.48
N GLU A 271 -1.17 -0.47 10.26
CA GLU A 271 -2.49 -0.34 9.61
C GLU A 271 -2.47 -0.73 8.12
N CYS A 272 -1.31 -0.64 7.46
CA CYS A 272 -1.19 -0.95 6.03
C CYS A 272 -1.26 -2.47 5.80
N THR A 273 -0.44 -3.22 6.54
CA THR A 273 -0.36 -4.70 6.43
C THR A 273 -1.36 -5.41 7.34
N GLU A 274 -2.07 -4.66 8.18
CA GLU A 274 -2.95 -5.17 9.23
C GLU A 274 -2.21 -6.07 10.24
N GLU A 275 -0.87 -5.97 10.32
CA GLU A 275 -0.04 -6.68 11.29
C GLU A 275 -0.25 -6.10 12.69
N THR A 276 -0.49 -6.97 13.67
CA THR A 276 -0.62 -6.57 15.08
C THR A 276 0.36 -7.37 15.93
N PHE A 277 1.16 -6.66 16.71
CA PHE A 277 2.14 -7.24 17.63
C PHE A 277 1.59 -7.19 19.05
N TYR A 278 1.33 -8.35 19.63
CA TYR A 278 0.89 -8.51 21.01
C TYR A 278 2.08 -8.84 21.90
N ARG A 279 2.24 -8.14 23.03
CA ARG A 279 3.37 -8.31 23.93
C ARG A 279 2.92 -8.69 25.34
N TYR A 280 3.67 -9.61 25.94
CA TYR A 280 3.55 -9.99 27.33
C TYR A 280 4.94 -10.02 27.98
N ASP A 281 5.16 -9.17 28.96
CA ASP A 281 6.39 -9.08 29.74
C ASP A 281 6.39 -10.12 30.87
N LEU A 282 7.43 -10.95 30.92
CA LEU A 282 7.57 -12.03 31.89
C LEU A 282 8.35 -11.56 33.14
N PRO A 283 8.11 -12.15 34.32
CA PRO A 283 8.78 -11.77 35.55
C PRO A 283 10.30 -11.98 35.56
N ASP A 284 10.81 -12.86 34.69
CA ASP A 284 12.24 -13.15 34.58
C ASP A 284 13.00 -12.16 33.66
N GLY A 285 12.31 -11.13 33.16
CA GLY A 285 12.87 -10.07 32.32
C GLY A 285 12.82 -10.36 30.82
N TYR A 286 12.25 -11.49 30.40
CA TYR A 286 11.97 -11.77 29.00
C TYR A 286 10.61 -11.17 28.59
N ALA A 287 10.37 -11.04 27.29
CA ALA A 287 9.06 -10.72 26.75
C ALA A 287 8.67 -11.69 25.64
N ILE A 288 7.41 -12.14 25.64
CA ILE A 288 6.84 -12.88 24.52
C ILE A 288 6.14 -11.87 23.61
N VAL A 289 6.44 -11.94 22.32
CA VAL A 289 5.74 -11.15 21.31
C VAL A 289 5.12 -12.09 20.28
N VAL A 290 3.82 -11.93 20.03
CA VAL A 290 3.09 -12.63 18.97
C VAL A 290 2.74 -11.62 17.90
N LYS A 291 3.31 -11.81 16.70
CA LYS A 291 2.93 -11.08 15.50
C LYS A 291 1.78 -11.83 14.85
N ASN A 292 0.61 -11.22 14.75
CA ASN A 292 -0.57 -11.74 14.05
C ASN A 292 -0.81 -10.90 12.80
N TYR A 293 -1.07 -11.54 11.66
CA TYR A 293 -1.25 -10.84 10.39
C TYR A 293 -2.13 -11.62 9.41
N PRO A 294 -2.83 -10.93 8.49
CA PRO A 294 -3.62 -11.60 7.48
C PRO A 294 -2.71 -12.34 6.49
N TYR A 295 -3.02 -13.61 6.28
CA TYR A 295 -2.44 -14.47 5.27
C TYR A 295 -3.52 -14.89 4.28
N TYR A 296 -3.32 -14.51 3.02
CA TYR A 296 -4.22 -14.88 1.94
C TYR A 296 -3.88 -16.27 1.41
N ILE A 297 -4.83 -17.21 1.55
CA ILE A 297 -4.70 -18.56 1.00
C ILE A 297 -5.20 -18.53 -0.44
N GLU A 298 -4.26 -18.56 -1.39
CA GLU A 298 -4.56 -18.39 -2.81
C GLU A 298 -5.58 -19.40 -3.37
N TRP A 299 -5.48 -20.67 -2.97
CA TRP A 299 -6.33 -21.75 -3.50
C TRP A 299 -7.78 -21.67 -3.02
N THR A 300 -8.02 -21.12 -1.83
CA THR A 300 -9.37 -20.93 -1.28
C THR A 300 -9.88 -19.52 -1.49
N LYS A 301 -9.01 -18.58 -1.90
CA LYS A 301 -9.27 -17.14 -1.95
C LYS A 301 -9.78 -16.57 -0.61
N GLU A 302 -9.39 -17.19 0.51
CA GLU A 302 -9.80 -16.79 1.85
C GLU A 302 -8.67 -16.05 2.57
N GLU A 303 -9.02 -14.99 3.30
CA GLU A 303 -8.15 -14.39 4.29
C GLU A 303 -8.18 -15.26 5.55
N SER A 304 -7.02 -15.77 5.94
CA SER A 304 -6.79 -16.43 7.23
C SER A 304 -5.87 -15.57 8.08
N GLU A 305 -5.87 -15.76 9.39
CA GLU A 305 -4.83 -15.17 10.22
C GLU A 305 -3.68 -16.15 10.40
N THR A 306 -2.45 -15.64 10.43
CA THR A 306 -1.27 -16.42 10.76
C THR A 306 -0.47 -15.74 11.87
N GLU A 307 0.35 -16.51 12.57
CA GLU A 307 1.14 -16.04 13.71
C GLU A 307 2.63 -16.32 13.57
N GLU A 308 3.44 -15.37 14.01
CA GLU A 308 4.86 -15.57 14.29
C GLU A 308 5.17 -15.25 15.75
N TYR A 309 6.05 -16.05 16.34
CA TYR A 309 6.39 -15.96 17.76
C TYR A 309 7.81 -15.45 17.96
N TYR A 310 7.99 -14.60 18.97
CA TYR A 310 9.28 -14.03 19.35
C TYR A 310 9.46 -14.10 20.87
N LEU A 311 10.69 -14.38 21.31
CA LEU A 311 11.09 -14.38 22.71
C LEU A 311 12.26 -13.40 22.89
N LEU A 312 11.98 -12.25 23.47
CA LEU A 312 12.93 -11.15 23.62
C LEU A 312 13.64 -11.28 24.96
N ASP A 313 14.97 -11.37 24.94
CA ASP A 313 15.80 -11.29 26.13
C ASP A 313 16.18 -9.84 26.44
N SER A 314 16.40 -9.46 27.70
CA SER A 314 16.71 -8.04 28.05
C SER A 314 17.93 -7.40 27.35
N GLY A 315 18.78 -8.19 26.69
CA GLY A 315 19.97 -7.77 25.94
C GLY A 315 19.89 -8.00 24.43
N TYR A 316 18.71 -8.28 23.86
CA TYR A 316 18.56 -8.51 22.43
C TYR A 316 18.98 -7.26 21.62
N ARG A 317 19.62 -7.48 20.46
CA ARG A 317 20.06 -6.38 19.57
C ARG A 317 19.16 -6.17 18.37
N HIS A 318 18.65 -7.26 17.80
CA HIS A 318 17.77 -7.23 16.64
C HIS A 318 16.53 -8.07 16.91
N PHE A 319 15.36 -7.51 16.62
CA PHE A 319 14.08 -8.18 16.83
C PHE A 319 13.97 -9.50 16.04
N ALA A 320 14.54 -9.54 14.83
CA ALA A 320 14.55 -10.74 13.99
C ALA A 320 15.28 -11.93 14.63
N ASP A 321 16.31 -11.68 15.44
CA ASP A 321 17.08 -12.73 16.12
C ASP A 321 16.28 -13.41 17.23
N CYS A 322 15.20 -12.76 17.70
CA CYS A 322 14.33 -13.27 18.74
C CYS A 322 13.25 -14.24 18.22
N LYS A 323 13.19 -14.49 16.90
CA LYS A 323 12.19 -15.37 16.29
C LYS A 323 12.28 -16.78 16.86
N THR A 324 11.15 -17.34 17.25
CA THR A 324 11.06 -18.63 17.93
C THR A 324 9.83 -19.42 17.51
N ASN A 325 9.54 -20.51 18.20
CA ASN A 325 8.36 -21.34 17.97
C ASN A 325 7.63 -21.69 19.27
N MET A 326 6.42 -22.20 19.13
CA MET A 326 5.54 -22.58 20.24
C MET A 326 6.21 -23.55 21.23
N THR A 327 7.02 -24.50 20.76
CA THR A 327 7.70 -25.47 21.64
C THR A 327 8.69 -24.78 22.58
N VAL A 328 9.53 -23.89 22.05
CA VAL A 328 10.52 -23.14 22.83
C VAL A 328 9.85 -22.22 23.84
N LEU A 329 8.76 -21.53 23.46
CA LEU A 329 7.99 -20.70 24.39
C LEU A 329 7.42 -21.52 25.56
N LYS A 330 6.82 -22.68 25.28
CA LYS A 330 6.29 -23.58 26.31
C LYS A 330 7.38 -24.10 27.25
N GLU A 331 8.56 -24.40 26.73
CA GLU A 331 9.71 -24.82 27.54
C GLU A 331 10.23 -23.69 28.42
N HIS A 332 10.31 -22.47 27.90
CA HIS A 332 10.71 -21.30 28.67
C HIS A 332 9.73 -21.03 29.83
N LEU A 333 8.43 -21.00 29.55
CA LEU A 333 7.37 -20.88 30.58
C LEU A 333 7.41 -22.01 31.62
N LYS A 334 7.85 -23.21 31.25
CA LYS A 334 8.03 -24.32 32.19
C LYS A 334 9.22 -24.13 33.12
N ASN A 335 10.31 -23.57 32.61
CA ASN A 335 11.54 -23.40 33.37
C ASN A 335 11.48 -22.21 34.32
N MET A 336 10.64 -21.20 34.05
CA MET A 336 10.37 -20.10 34.99
C MET A 336 9.73 -20.57 36.31
N ASN A 337 8.75 -21.48 36.26
CA ASN A 337 8.07 -22.00 37.46
C ASN A 337 8.94 -22.89 38.37
N LYS A 338 10.22 -23.07 38.04
CA LYS A 338 11.18 -23.89 38.81
C LYS A 338 12.19 -23.05 39.60
N LYS A 339 12.20 -21.74 39.42
CA LYS A 339 12.94 -20.78 40.26
C LYS A 339 11.98 -20.20 41.28
#